data_AF-A0A933X3T0-F1
#
_entry.id   AF-A0A933X3T0-F1
#
_cell.length_a   1.000
_cell.length_b   1.000
_cell.length_c   1.000
_cell.angle_alpha   90.00
_cell.angle_beta   90.00
_cell.angle_gamma   90.00
#
_symmetry.space_group_name_H-M   'P 1'
#
loop_
_entity.id
_entity.type
_entity.pdbx_description
1 polymer ?
#
loop_
_entity_poly.entity_id
_entity_poly.type
_entity_poly.pdbx_seq_one_letter_code
_entity_poly.pdbx_strand_id
1 'polypeptide(L)'
;MSLHSFLYALATIPMFAARPFLAAFLTAVLARFGEHIPVLCDSKVIQALSHAPEWFQSWTALLVLGALAIGEAVASKNPDVRAVMEDVDGWIKAGVTFLVSLALIDHDAAGTIKDIQRHGLGLESLWAVVCAAGTYFVALLRRGALWIVHEVDDGDDIGLQTVLNWVESTWTVSGLFFVVIFPVAAIVLSAMTALGLFLAKRWKEKREEAAKLPCAGCGTPIFPHATQCHACKKEVAAPRAVGVFGTPKQDVCEDRARQRFDLIGRKRCPVCATRLKRRLVQQPCETCKTVTFASEAQFRSYLDALATRLPKTLVISLVLSAIPIVGVIPGVLYYRLTLISGLRGYVPPVRGCVSKVLLFFIRWILVALQPIPILGALVIPLMCLSSYLIYKRALVGRARKDLVAATA
;
A
#
# COMPACT_ATOMS: atom_id res chain seq x y z
N MET A 1 17.03 23.45 10.95
CA MET A 1 16.97 22.05 10.50
C MET A 1 15.68 21.79 9.73
N SER A 2 15.74 21.23 8.51
CA SER A 2 14.55 20.85 7.76
C SER A 2 14.39 19.32 7.74
N LEU A 3 13.17 18.80 7.98
CA LEU A 3 12.84 17.37 7.85
C LEU A 3 13.20 16.82 6.45
N HIS A 4 13.21 17.69 5.45
CA HIS A 4 13.53 17.37 4.07
C HIS A 4 15.00 16.98 3.88
N SER A 5 15.94 17.62 4.58
CA SER A 5 17.37 17.29 4.53
C SER A 5 17.65 15.89 5.10
N PHE A 6 16.98 15.52 6.19
CA PHE A 6 17.08 14.17 6.79
C PHE A 6 16.53 13.07 5.87
N LEU A 7 15.36 13.30 5.28
CA LEU A 7 14.73 12.35 4.37
C LEU A 7 15.52 12.20 3.07
N TYR A 8 16.13 13.29 2.59
CA TYR A 8 17.01 13.27 1.43
C TYR A 8 18.29 12.49 1.72
N ALA A 9 19.00 12.78 2.82
CA ALA A 9 20.21 12.05 3.22
C ALA A 9 19.94 10.53 3.33
N LEU A 10 18.81 10.14 3.93
CA LEU A 10 18.39 8.74 4.02
C LEU A 10 18.09 8.12 2.64
N ALA A 11 17.43 8.86 1.74
CA ALA A 11 17.10 8.39 0.40
C ALA A 11 18.33 8.22 -0.51
N THR A 12 19.42 8.95 -0.22
CA THR A 12 20.67 8.85 -1.00
C THR A 12 21.57 7.68 -0.61
N ILE A 13 21.36 7.04 0.55
CA ILE A 13 22.10 5.85 1.03
C ILE A 13 22.29 4.77 -0.06
N PRO A 14 21.23 4.27 -0.74
CA PRO A 14 21.40 3.25 -1.78
C PRO A 14 22.18 3.75 -3.01
N MET A 15 22.19 5.05 -3.27
CA MET A 15 22.91 5.66 -4.39
C MET A 15 24.40 5.76 -4.08
N PHE A 16 24.75 6.17 -2.86
CA PHE A 16 26.13 6.16 -2.39
C PHE A 16 26.68 4.74 -2.21
N ALA A 17 25.83 3.76 -1.89
CA ALA A 17 26.23 2.35 -1.86
C ALA A 17 26.52 1.78 -3.26
N ALA A 18 25.93 2.38 -4.31
CA ALA A 18 26.15 2.00 -5.70
C ALA A 18 27.42 2.66 -6.29
N ARG A 19 27.45 3.99 -6.35
CA ARG A 19 28.52 4.80 -6.96
C ARG A 19 28.75 6.07 -6.12
N PRO A 20 29.56 6.01 -5.05
CA PRO A 20 29.71 7.09 -4.09
C PRO A 20 30.22 8.41 -4.69
N PHE A 21 31.21 8.34 -5.59
CA PHE A 21 31.82 9.55 -6.13
C PHE A 21 30.93 10.22 -7.18
N LEU A 22 30.28 9.43 -8.04
CA LEU A 22 29.28 9.94 -8.97
C LEU A 22 28.09 10.57 -8.21
N ALA A 23 27.59 9.92 -7.16
CA ALA A 23 26.50 10.45 -6.33
C ALA A 23 26.91 11.77 -5.63
N ALA A 24 28.13 11.83 -5.08
CA ALA A 24 28.67 13.04 -4.44
C ALA A 24 28.81 14.19 -5.45
N PHE A 25 29.36 13.90 -6.64
CA PHE A 25 29.52 14.88 -7.71
C PHE A 25 28.18 15.47 -8.16
N LEU A 26 27.20 14.62 -8.45
CA LEU A 26 25.87 15.08 -8.87
C LEU A 26 25.19 15.90 -7.78
N THR A 27 25.35 15.51 -6.50
CA THR A 27 24.83 16.27 -5.37
C THR A 27 25.48 17.65 -5.27
N ALA A 28 26.79 17.76 -5.47
CA ALA A 28 27.51 19.04 -5.49
C ALA A 28 27.09 19.92 -6.70
N VAL A 29 26.88 19.32 -7.87
CA VAL A 29 26.38 20.03 -9.06
C VAL A 29 24.97 20.58 -8.82
N LEU A 30 24.07 19.79 -8.21
CA LEU A 30 22.73 20.26 -7.86
C LEU A 30 22.74 21.33 -6.76
N ALA A 31 23.63 21.22 -5.77
CA ALA A 31 23.79 22.25 -4.75
C ALA A 31 24.20 23.60 -5.36
N ARG A 32 25.09 23.58 -6.36
CA ARG A 32 25.58 24.80 -7.00
C ARG A 32 24.66 25.37 -8.08
N PHE A 33 24.13 24.52 -8.95
CA PHE A 33 23.40 24.94 -10.16
C PHE A 33 21.89 24.65 -10.11
N GLY A 34 21.40 23.96 -9.09
CA GLY A 34 20.00 23.51 -9.01
C GLY A 34 18.97 24.64 -9.04
N GLU A 35 19.29 25.81 -8.47
CA GLU A 35 18.40 26.99 -8.49
C GLU A 35 18.22 27.59 -9.89
N HIS A 36 19.17 27.37 -10.79
CA HIS A 36 19.13 27.89 -12.16
C HIS A 36 18.29 27.01 -13.10
N ILE A 37 17.81 25.85 -12.63
CA ILE A 37 16.98 24.94 -13.41
C ILE A 37 15.49 25.25 -13.13
N PRO A 38 14.72 25.77 -14.10
CA PRO A 38 13.37 26.30 -13.87
C PRO A 38 12.33 25.25 -13.46
N VAL A 39 12.58 23.96 -13.71
CA VAL A 39 11.70 22.86 -13.28
C VAL A 39 11.96 22.46 -11.81
N LEU A 40 13.10 22.89 -11.27
CA LEU A 40 13.70 22.37 -10.04
C LEU A 40 13.88 23.46 -8.96
N CYS A 41 13.84 24.74 -9.33
CA CYS A 41 14.03 25.89 -8.44
C CYS A 41 13.04 25.95 -7.25
N ASP A 42 11.81 25.48 -7.43
CA ASP A 42 10.77 25.52 -6.39
C ASP A 42 10.79 24.29 -5.47
N SER A 43 11.69 23.34 -5.73
CA SER A 43 11.82 22.15 -4.89
C SER A 43 12.47 22.52 -3.55
N LYS A 44 11.77 22.21 -2.45
CA LYS A 44 12.29 22.36 -1.08
C LYS A 44 13.60 21.59 -0.84
N VAL A 45 13.86 20.55 -1.62
CA VAL A 45 15.11 19.78 -1.57
C VAL A 45 16.26 20.58 -2.17
N ILE A 46 16.02 21.32 -3.26
CA ILE A 46 17.05 22.10 -3.96
C ILE A 46 17.36 23.40 -3.22
N GLN A 47 16.35 24.01 -2.62
CA GLN A 47 16.54 25.12 -1.68
C GLN A 47 17.30 24.68 -0.41
N ALA A 48 17.09 23.45 0.06
CA ALA A 48 17.89 22.91 1.17
C ALA A 48 19.34 22.62 0.75
N LEU A 49 19.56 22.22 -0.51
CA LEU A 49 20.88 21.94 -1.10
C LEU A 49 21.69 23.20 -1.41
N SER A 50 21.06 24.32 -1.78
CA SER A 50 21.76 25.57 -2.10
C SER A 50 22.40 26.22 -0.88
N HIS A 51 21.96 25.85 0.32
CA HIS A 51 22.59 26.24 1.58
C HIS A 51 23.74 25.31 2.02
N ALA A 52 24.24 24.41 1.16
CA ALA A 52 25.40 23.58 1.46
C ALA A 52 26.68 24.42 1.63
N PRO A 53 27.71 23.95 2.37
CA PRO A 53 28.95 24.68 2.60
C PRO A 53 29.67 25.11 1.32
N GLU A 54 30.32 26.27 1.36
CA GLU A 54 31.05 26.83 0.21
C GLU A 54 32.15 25.91 -0.32
N TRP A 55 32.81 25.15 0.56
CA TRP A 55 33.84 24.19 0.14
C TRP A 55 33.26 23.08 -0.75
N PHE A 56 32.04 22.63 -0.49
CA PHE A 56 31.36 21.58 -1.26
C PHE A 56 30.82 22.10 -2.59
N GLN A 57 30.43 23.38 -2.64
CA GLN A 57 30.02 24.07 -3.87
C GLN A 57 31.19 24.59 -4.72
N SER A 58 32.42 24.57 -4.19
CA SER A 58 33.59 25.14 -4.85
C SER A 58 33.92 24.44 -6.18
N TRP A 59 34.55 25.18 -7.10
CA TRP A 59 35.03 24.59 -8.37
C TRP A 59 36.04 23.48 -8.14
N THR A 60 36.87 23.63 -7.11
CA THR A 60 37.86 22.63 -6.72
C THR A 60 37.20 21.33 -6.28
N ALA A 61 36.17 21.38 -5.45
CA ALA A 61 35.44 20.18 -5.04
C ALA A 61 34.72 19.51 -6.22
N LEU A 62 34.12 20.28 -7.12
CA LEU A 62 33.49 19.75 -8.34
C LEU A 62 34.51 19.05 -9.27
N LEU A 63 35.68 19.64 -9.47
CA LEU A 63 36.74 19.04 -10.29
C LEU A 63 37.30 17.76 -9.66
N VAL A 64 37.53 17.76 -8.34
CA VAL A 64 38.03 16.59 -7.61
C VAL A 64 36.99 15.47 -7.61
N LEU A 65 35.73 15.76 -7.27
CA LEU A 65 34.65 14.76 -7.30
C LEU A 65 34.37 14.28 -8.73
N GLY A 66 34.47 15.15 -9.72
CA GLY A 66 34.33 14.78 -11.13
C GLY A 66 35.44 13.84 -11.60
N ALA A 67 36.69 14.15 -11.25
CA ALA A 67 37.83 13.28 -11.55
C ALA A 67 37.71 11.92 -10.85
N LEU A 68 37.28 11.90 -9.58
CA LEU A 68 37.03 10.66 -8.83
C LEU A 68 35.84 9.87 -9.39
N ALA A 69 34.78 10.53 -9.87
CA ALA A 69 33.64 9.87 -10.53
C ALA A 69 34.05 9.26 -11.90
N ILE A 70 34.91 9.93 -12.66
CA ILE A 70 35.50 9.37 -13.89
C ILE A 70 36.40 8.19 -13.54
N GLY A 71 37.25 8.33 -12.51
CA GLY A 71 38.08 7.25 -12.00
C GLY A 71 37.24 6.03 -11.59
N GLU A 72 36.13 6.23 -10.89
CA GLU A 72 35.17 5.21 -10.50
C GLU A 72 34.53 4.52 -11.73
N ALA A 73 34.19 5.27 -12.78
CA ALA A 73 33.66 4.71 -14.02
C ALA A 73 34.70 3.89 -14.79
N VAL A 74 35.95 4.37 -14.87
CA VAL A 74 37.05 3.69 -15.55
C VAL A 74 37.49 2.44 -14.77
N ALA A 75 37.60 2.53 -13.45
CA ALA A 75 37.93 1.41 -12.57
C ALA A 75 36.94 0.26 -12.71
N SER A 76 35.65 0.56 -12.89
CA SER A 76 34.62 -0.49 -13.09
C SER A 76 34.73 -1.26 -14.40
N LYS A 77 35.53 -0.78 -15.36
CA LYS A 77 35.79 -1.47 -16.64
C LYS A 77 37.03 -2.38 -16.59
N ASN A 78 37.87 -2.26 -15.57
CA ASN A 78 39.07 -3.08 -15.42
C ASN A 78 38.87 -4.07 -14.25
N PRO A 79 38.86 -5.39 -14.50
CA PRO A 79 38.59 -6.40 -13.49
C PRO A 79 39.63 -6.41 -12.35
N ASP A 80 40.91 -6.16 -12.65
CA ASP A 80 41.98 -6.17 -11.66
C ASP A 80 41.88 -4.99 -10.69
N VAL A 81 41.54 -3.81 -11.22
CA VAL A 81 41.32 -2.59 -10.42
C VAL A 81 40.07 -2.75 -9.55
N ARG A 82 39.03 -3.38 -10.10
CA ARG A 82 37.78 -3.65 -9.40
C ARG A 82 37.98 -4.59 -8.21
N ALA A 83 38.72 -5.68 -8.38
CA ALA A 83 39.01 -6.64 -7.31
C ALA A 83 39.73 -5.98 -6.13
N VAL A 84 40.72 -5.12 -6.39
CA VAL A 84 41.44 -4.37 -5.34
C VAL A 84 40.54 -3.34 -4.68
N MET A 85 39.66 -2.68 -5.45
CA MET A 85 38.72 -1.72 -4.89
C MET A 85 37.68 -2.39 -3.99
N GLU A 86 37.16 -3.56 -4.31
CA GLU A 86 36.09 -4.25 -3.54
C GLU A 86 36.43 -4.50 -2.06
N ASP A 87 37.71 -4.59 -1.70
CA ASP A 87 38.17 -4.74 -0.31
C ASP A 87 38.11 -3.43 0.50
N VAL A 88 38.28 -2.29 -0.16
CA VAL A 88 38.34 -0.96 0.48
C VAL A 88 37.06 -0.14 0.24
N ASP A 89 36.29 -0.53 -0.77
CA ASP A 89 35.14 0.19 -1.32
C ASP A 89 34.02 0.41 -0.29
N GLY A 90 33.77 -0.55 0.60
CA GLY A 90 32.77 -0.39 1.67
C GLY A 90 33.09 0.78 2.62
N TRP A 91 34.36 0.93 3.01
CA TRP A 91 34.81 2.01 3.90
C TRP A 91 34.85 3.36 3.18
N ILE A 92 35.28 3.38 1.92
CA ILE A 92 35.28 4.58 1.08
C ILE A 92 33.85 5.10 0.90
N LYS A 93 32.88 4.22 0.57
CA LYS A 93 31.46 4.57 0.43
C LYS A 93 30.88 5.16 1.70
N ALA A 94 31.16 4.54 2.84
CA ALA A 94 30.73 5.04 4.15
C ALA A 94 31.32 6.43 4.45
N GLY A 95 32.62 6.61 4.19
CA GLY A 95 33.32 7.89 4.39
C GLY A 95 32.78 9.01 3.48
N VAL A 96 32.58 8.74 2.19
CA VAL A 96 32.00 9.71 1.26
C VAL A 96 30.57 10.07 1.67
N THR A 97 29.77 9.08 2.06
CA THR A 97 28.39 9.35 2.52
C THR A 97 28.36 10.17 3.80
N PHE A 98 29.28 9.88 4.73
CA PHE A 98 29.42 10.65 5.96
C PHE A 98 29.73 12.12 5.65
N LEU A 99 30.73 12.38 4.80
CA LEU A 99 31.14 13.73 4.43
C LEU A 99 30.04 14.49 3.67
N VAL A 100 29.37 13.83 2.73
CA VAL A 100 28.26 14.46 1.99
C VAL A 100 27.06 14.69 2.90
N SER A 101 26.70 13.73 3.77
CA SER A 101 25.62 13.93 4.74
C SER A 101 25.93 15.06 5.71
N LEU A 102 27.18 15.20 6.15
CA LEU A 102 27.61 16.31 6.98
C LEU A 102 27.49 17.65 6.23
N ALA A 103 27.92 17.70 4.96
CA ALA A 103 27.77 18.88 4.10
C ALA A 103 26.31 19.23 3.80
N LEU A 104 25.40 18.26 3.83
CA LEU A 104 23.97 18.49 3.57
C LEU A 104 23.18 18.92 4.80
N ILE A 105 23.68 18.60 5.99
CA ILE A 105 22.98 18.81 7.26
C ILE A 105 23.47 20.09 7.95
N ASP A 106 24.73 20.47 7.73
CA ASP A 106 25.40 21.53 8.47
C ASP A 106 25.81 22.69 7.55
N HIS A 107 25.37 23.91 7.92
CA HIS A 107 25.69 25.15 7.20
C HIS A 107 27.09 25.68 7.52
N ASP A 108 27.70 25.25 8.64
CA ASP A 108 29.03 25.70 9.13
C ASP A 108 29.98 24.51 9.33
N ALA A 109 29.95 23.53 8.40
CA ALA A 109 30.72 22.28 8.48
C ALA A 109 32.24 22.44 8.72
N ALA A 110 32.83 23.62 8.46
CA ALA A 110 34.23 23.91 8.74
C ALA A 110 34.55 24.07 10.25
N GLY A 111 33.58 24.54 11.05
CA GLY A 111 33.68 24.63 12.51
C GLY A 111 33.48 23.28 13.18
N THR A 112 32.57 22.47 12.66
CA THR A 112 32.11 21.21 13.26
C THR A 112 33.16 20.11 13.17
N ILE A 113 34.02 20.08 12.14
CA ILE A 113 35.18 19.18 12.11
C ILE A 113 36.16 19.50 13.26
N LYS A 114 36.29 20.79 13.63
CA LYS A 114 37.12 21.24 14.77
C LYS A 114 36.40 21.07 16.12
N ASP A 115 35.08 21.17 16.15
CA ASP A 115 34.26 21.00 17.36
C ASP A 115 33.99 19.53 17.71
N ILE A 116 33.91 18.61 16.74
CA ILE A 116 33.92 17.16 16.97
C ILE A 116 35.21 16.75 17.71
N GLN A 117 36.34 17.40 17.38
CA GLN A 117 37.61 17.21 18.09
C GLN A 117 37.59 17.78 19.52
N ARG A 118 36.69 18.70 19.85
CA ARG A 118 36.69 19.40 21.14
C ARG A 118 35.56 19.01 22.08
N HIS A 119 34.29 18.87 21.66
CA HIS A 119 33.13 18.86 22.58
C HIS A 119 32.07 17.75 22.36
N GLY A 120 32.35 16.71 21.56
CA GLY A 120 31.50 15.51 21.47
C GLY A 120 30.42 15.54 20.38
N LEU A 121 29.80 14.38 20.15
CA LEU A 121 28.90 14.10 19.01
C LEU A 121 27.54 14.80 19.14
N GLY A 122 27.31 15.86 18.38
CA GLY A 122 25.99 16.47 18.21
C GLY A 122 25.02 15.57 17.43
N LEU A 123 23.70 15.83 17.54
CA LEU A 123 22.64 15.07 16.85
C LEU A 123 22.80 15.04 15.31
N GLU A 124 23.41 16.06 14.72
CA GLU A 124 23.69 16.15 13.28
C GLU A 124 24.81 15.18 12.85
N SER A 125 25.90 15.15 13.63
CA SER A 125 26.99 14.19 13.43
C SER A 125 26.52 12.74 13.63
N LEU A 126 25.62 12.51 14.59
CA LEU A 126 25.01 11.20 14.83
C LEU A 126 24.21 10.73 13.60
N TRP A 127 23.45 11.62 12.95
CA TRP A 127 22.70 11.26 11.76
C TRP A 127 23.58 11.00 10.54
N ALA A 128 24.66 11.75 10.35
CA ALA A 128 25.65 11.47 9.32
C ALA A 128 26.30 10.09 9.54
N VAL A 129 26.59 9.72 10.79
CA VAL A 129 27.07 8.36 11.16
C VAL A 129 26.01 7.30 10.83
N VAL A 130 24.73 7.54 11.12
CA VAL A 130 23.64 6.61 10.77
C VAL A 130 23.55 6.39 9.25
N CYS A 131 23.68 7.46 8.45
CA CYS A 131 23.66 7.35 6.99
C CYS A 131 24.89 6.61 6.45
N ALA A 132 26.07 6.86 7.03
CA ALA A 132 27.31 6.16 6.69
C ALA A 132 27.24 4.67 7.03
N ALA A 133 26.74 4.32 8.23
CA ALA A 133 26.55 2.94 8.66
C ALA A 133 25.50 2.21 7.79
N GLY A 134 24.41 2.89 7.44
CA GLY A 134 23.41 2.36 6.50
C GLY A 134 24.00 2.10 5.12
N THR A 135 24.85 2.99 4.62
CA THR A 135 25.53 2.82 3.32
C THR A 135 26.51 1.67 3.34
N TYR A 136 27.31 1.54 4.40
CA TYR A 136 28.20 0.40 4.60
C TYR A 136 27.42 -0.93 4.60
N PHE A 137 26.29 -0.99 5.31
CA PHE A 137 25.46 -2.18 5.36
C PHE A 137 24.87 -2.55 3.99
N VAL A 138 24.36 -1.58 3.22
CA VAL A 138 23.86 -1.82 1.86
C VAL A 138 24.99 -2.23 0.92
N ALA A 139 26.19 -1.65 1.06
CA ALA A 139 27.37 -2.06 0.30
C ALA A 139 27.78 -3.51 0.61
N LEU A 140 27.66 -3.93 1.87
CA LEU A 140 27.94 -5.31 2.29
C LEU A 140 26.95 -6.31 1.66
N LEU A 141 25.64 -6.00 1.70
CA LEU A 141 24.61 -6.82 1.05
C LEU A 141 24.83 -6.91 -0.46
N ARG A 142 25.21 -5.78 -1.09
CA ARG A 142 25.53 -5.72 -2.52
C ARG A 142 26.76 -6.57 -2.86
N ARG A 143 27.82 -6.52 -2.06
CA ARG A 143 29.02 -7.37 -2.24
C ARG A 143 28.67 -8.85 -2.22
N GLY A 144 27.79 -9.27 -1.30
CA GLY A 144 27.26 -10.63 -1.26
C GLY A 144 26.46 -11.02 -2.52
N ALA A 145 25.65 -10.12 -3.05
CA ALA A 145 24.91 -10.37 -4.30
C ALA A 145 25.83 -10.41 -5.53
N LEU A 146 26.86 -9.56 -5.60
CA LEU A 146 27.84 -9.52 -6.67
C LEU A 146 28.73 -10.76 -6.69
N TRP A 147 29.05 -11.33 -5.53
CA TRP A 147 29.81 -12.56 -5.44
C TRP A 147 29.09 -13.74 -6.14
N ILE A 148 27.77 -13.86 -5.94
CA ILE A 148 26.94 -14.87 -6.64
C ILE A 148 26.95 -14.64 -8.15
N VAL A 149 26.97 -13.38 -8.60
CA VAL A 149 27.01 -13.02 -10.02
C VAL A 149 28.37 -13.33 -10.63
N HIS A 150 29.47 -13.08 -9.90
CA HIS A 150 30.82 -13.42 -10.33
C HIS A 150 31.02 -14.93 -10.47
N GLU A 151 30.48 -15.73 -9.54
CA GLU A 151 30.55 -17.20 -9.62
C GLU A 151 29.81 -17.77 -10.86
N VAL A 152 28.83 -17.04 -11.39
CA VAL A 152 28.03 -17.44 -12.56
C VAL A 152 28.63 -16.95 -13.89
N ASP A 153 29.40 -15.85 -13.89
CA ASP A 153 29.93 -15.20 -15.09
C ASP A 153 31.33 -14.60 -14.83
N ASP A 154 32.33 -15.47 -14.59
CA ASP A 154 33.68 -15.13 -14.09
C ASP A 154 34.59 -14.44 -15.13
N GLY A 155 34.05 -14.04 -16.28
CA GLY A 155 34.74 -13.31 -17.35
C GLY A 155 33.91 -12.22 -18.04
N ASP A 156 32.68 -11.99 -17.60
CA ASP A 156 31.67 -11.17 -18.30
C ASP A 156 31.41 -11.66 -19.74
N ASP A 157 31.56 -12.96 -19.99
CA ASP A 157 31.35 -13.58 -21.31
C ASP A 157 29.87 -13.50 -21.75
N ILE A 158 28.97 -13.47 -20.77
CA ILE A 158 27.51 -13.32 -20.97
C ILE A 158 27.10 -11.84 -20.93
N GLY A 159 27.98 -10.93 -20.47
CA GLY A 159 27.73 -9.50 -20.34
C GLY A 159 26.88 -9.13 -19.11
N LEU A 160 26.71 -10.05 -18.15
CA LEU A 160 25.84 -9.87 -16.99
C LEU A 160 26.36 -8.76 -16.06
N GLN A 161 27.68 -8.65 -15.92
CA GLN A 161 28.32 -7.62 -15.11
C GLN A 161 28.27 -6.25 -15.79
N THR A 162 28.42 -6.21 -17.12
CA THR A 162 28.24 -4.97 -17.91
C THR A 162 26.81 -4.43 -17.78
N VAL A 163 25.79 -5.28 -17.87
CA VAL A 163 24.39 -4.88 -17.66
C VAL A 163 24.17 -4.37 -16.25
N LEU A 164 24.70 -5.05 -15.24
CA LEU A 164 24.55 -4.64 -13.84
C LEU A 164 25.22 -3.28 -13.57
N ASN A 165 26.42 -3.04 -14.10
CA ASN A 165 27.11 -1.74 -14.03
C ASN A 165 26.30 -0.62 -14.70
N TRP A 166 25.64 -0.91 -15.82
CA TRP A 166 24.77 0.05 -16.50
C TRP A 166 23.52 0.37 -15.67
N VAL A 167 22.88 -0.65 -15.09
CA VAL A 167 21.73 -0.49 -14.20
C VAL A 167 22.11 0.34 -12.97
N GLU A 168 23.27 0.09 -12.35
CA GLU A 168 23.74 0.84 -11.20
C GLU A 168 24.06 2.31 -11.53
N SER A 169 24.72 2.55 -12.65
CA SER A 169 25.02 3.92 -13.11
C SER A 169 23.74 4.67 -13.43
N THR A 170 22.80 4.00 -14.10
CA THR A 170 21.47 4.54 -14.41
C THR A 170 20.67 4.80 -13.15
N TRP A 171 20.77 3.93 -12.14
CA TRP A 171 20.12 4.10 -10.85
C TRP A 171 20.70 5.28 -10.05
N THR A 172 22.02 5.47 -10.03
CA THR A 172 22.64 6.62 -9.35
C THR A 172 22.31 7.94 -10.02
N VAL A 173 22.24 7.99 -11.36
CA VAL A 173 21.85 9.21 -12.07
C VAL A 173 20.35 9.46 -11.94
N SER A 174 19.53 8.43 -12.21
CA SER A 174 18.06 8.56 -12.21
C SER A 174 17.49 8.69 -10.82
N GLY A 175 18.03 8.00 -9.82
CA GLY A 175 17.58 8.04 -8.42
C GLY A 175 17.51 9.45 -7.86
N LEU A 176 18.42 10.32 -8.29
CA LEU A 176 18.50 11.72 -7.89
C LEU A 176 17.31 12.52 -8.42
N PHE A 177 16.97 12.31 -9.70
CA PHE A 177 15.79 12.90 -10.34
C PHE A 177 14.50 12.24 -9.86
N PHE A 178 14.53 10.95 -9.51
CA PHE A 178 13.40 10.20 -8.98
C PHE A 178 12.90 10.76 -7.66
N VAL A 179 13.76 11.27 -6.76
CA VAL A 179 13.31 11.91 -5.51
C VAL A 179 12.39 13.12 -5.79
N VAL A 180 12.59 13.82 -6.91
CA VAL A 180 11.78 14.97 -7.32
C VAL A 180 10.57 14.57 -8.15
N ILE A 181 10.72 13.58 -9.06
CA ILE A 181 9.64 13.13 -9.96
C ILE A 181 8.66 12.21 -9.23
N PHE A 182 9.10 11.43 -8.25
CA PHE A 182 8.28 10.41 -7.59
C PHE A 182 7.02 10.96 -6.89
N PRO A 183 7.05 12.10 -6.18
CA PRO A 183 5.82 12.72 -5.65
C PRO A 183 4.83 13.07 -6.75
N VAL A 184 5.30 13.62 -7.88
CA VAL A 184 4.46 13.99 -9.03
C VAL A 184 3.89 12.73 -9.67
N ALA A 185 4.72 11.71 -9.95
CA ALA A 185 4.28 10.44 -10.50
C ALA A 185 3.28 9.72 -9.59
N ALA A 186 3.49 9.74 -8.27
CA ALA A 186 2.57 9.17 -7.29
C ALA A 186 1.22 9.90 -7.25
N ILE A 187 1.23 11.24 -7.35
CA ILE A 187 0.00 12.05 -7.45
C ILE A 187 -0.74 11.71 -8.75
N VAL A 188 -0.04 11.67 -9.89
CA VAL A 188 -0.64 11.34 -11.19
C VAL A 188 -1.24 9.94 -11.17
N LEU A 189 -0.51 8.94 -10.68
CA LEU A 189 -0.99 7.56 -10.58
C LEU A 189 -2.20 7.45 -9.63
N SER A 190 -2.17 8.17 -8.51
CA SER A 190 -3.30 8.22 -7.56
C SER A 190 -4.52 8.88 -8.17
N ALA A 191 -4.34 9.98 -8.90
CA ALA A 191 -5.41 10.68 -9.61
C ALA A 191 -6.02 9.81 -10.72
N MET A 192 -5.19 9.14 -11.52
CA MET A 192 -5.63 8.18 -12.54
C MET A 192 -6.41 7.02 -11.92
N THR A 193 -5.93 6.47 -10.81
CA THR A 193 -6.61 5.37 -10.09
C THR A 193 -7.96 5.83 -9.54
N ALA A 194 -8.02 7.01 -8.92
CA ALA A 194 -9.26 7.59 -8.42
C ALA A 194 -10.27 7.86 -9.55
N LEU A 195 -9.80 8.39 -10.69
CA LEU A 195 -10.60 8.60 -11.88
C LEU A 195 -11.13 7.28 -12.45
N GLY A 196 -10.27 6.27 -12.58
CA GLY A 196 -10.64 4.93 -13.03
C GLY A 196 -11.72 4.29 -12.15
N LEU A 197 -11.56 4.37 -10.82
CA LEU A 197 -12.57 3.89 -9.88
C LEU A 197 -13.90 4.67 -9.95
N PHE A 198 -13.83 5.98 -10.17
CA PHE A 198 -15.01 6.83 -10.35
C PHE A 198 -15.78 6.49 -11.63
N LEU A 199 -15.06 6.33 -12.76
CA LEU A 199 -15.64 5.94 -14.03
C LEU A 199 -16.23 4.52 -13.96
N ALA A 200 -15.51 3.57 -13.37
CA ALA A 200 -15.99 2.20 -13.15
C ALA A 200 -17.27 2.18 -12.29
N LYS A 201 -17.34 3.01 -11.24
CA LYS A 201 -18.54 3.16 -10.41
C LYS A 201 -19.71 3.69 -11.23
N ARG A 202 -19.52 4.78 -11.99
CA ARG A 202 -20.57 5.37 -12.84
C ARG A 202 -21.05 4.39 -13.91
N TRP A 203 -20.14 3.67 -14.54
CA TRP A 203 -20.46 2.67 -15.54
C TRP A 203 -21.27 1.51 -14.97
N LYS A 204 -20.91 1.01 -13.77
CA LYS A 204 -21.67 -0.01 -13.07
C LYS A 204 -23.09 0.46 -12.71
N GLU A 205 -23.24 1.70 -12.24
CA GLU A 205 -24.56 2.27 -11.92
C GLU A 205 -25.44 2.40 -13.17
N LYS A 206 -24.89 2.89 -14.29
CA LYS A 206 -25.61 2.92 -15.58
C LYS A 206 -26.03 1.53 -16.06
N ARG A 207 -25.14 0.54 -15.97
CA ARG A 207 -25.45 -0.85 -16.35
C ARG A 207 -26.53 -1.47 -15.46
N GLU A 208 -26.52 -1.19 -14.15
CA GLU A 208 -27.56 -1.68 -13.25
C GLU A 208 -28.93 -1.06 -13.52
N GLU A 209 -28.97 0.22 -13.89
CA GLU A 209 -30.20 0.92 -14.28
C GLU A 209 -30.76 0.39 -15.62
N ALA A 210 -29.88 0.15 -16.60
CA ALA A 210 -30.27 -0.44 -17.89
C ALA A 210 -30.73 -1.91 -17.78
N ALA A 211 -30.28 -2.64 -16.75
CA ALA A 211 -30.64 -4.04 -16.53
C ALA A 211 -31.98 -4.24 -15.81
N LYS A 212 -32.75 -3.18 -15.55
CA LYS A 212 -34.09 -3.29 -14.96
C LYS A 212 -35.06 -3.95 -15.94
N LEU A 213 -35.97 -4.76 -15.41
CA LEU A 213 -37.00 -5.46 -16.18
C LEU A 213 -38.37 -4.86 -15.85
N PRO A 214 -39.31 -4.79 -16.81
CA PRO A 214 -40.66 -4.34 -16.53
C PRO A 214 -41.39 -5.34 -15.63
N CYS A 215 -42.14 -4.85 -14.64
CA CYS A 215 -42.97 -5.70 -13.79
C CYS A 215 -44.14 -6.29 -14.59
N ALA A 216 -44.36 -7.61 -14.49
CA ALA A 216 -45.48 -8.30 -15.14
C ALA A 216 -46.88 -7.86 -14.66
N GLY A 217 -46.97 -7.12 -13.55
CA GLY A 217 -48.24 -6.59 -13.03
C GLY A 217 -48.55 -5.16 -13.47
N CYS A 218 -47.58 -4.26 -13.40
CA CYS A 218 -47.80 -2.81 -13.57
C CYS A 218 -46.83 -2.13 -14.55
N GLY A 219 -45.93 -2.86 -15.19
CA GLY A 219 -44.95 -2.31 -16.14
C GLY A 219 -43.80 -1.52 -15.53
N THR A 220 -43.85 -1.15 -14.24
CA THR A 220 -42.79 -0.38 -13.58
C THR A 220 -41.44 -1.11 -13.64
N PRO A 221 -40.32 -0.42 -13.93
CA PRO A 221 -39.00 -1.04 -13.99
C PRO A 221 -38.54 -1.50 -12.60
N ILE A 222 -38.33 -2.81 -12.46
CA ILE A 222 -37.86 -3.47 -11.24
C ILE A 222 -36.47 -4.08 -11.44
N PHE A 223 -35.73 -4.24 -10.35
CA PHE A 223 -34.47 -4.98 -10.41
C PHE A 223 -34.72 -6.47 -10.63
N PRO A 224 -33.91 -7.19 -11.44
CA PRO A 224 -34.14 -8.60 -11.74
C PRO A 224 -34.13 -9.52 -10.50
N HIS A 225 -33.41 -9.12 -9.46
CA HIS A 225 -33.28 -9.83 -8.19
C HIS A 225 -34.23 -9.31 -7.10
N ALA A 226 -35.26 -8.53 -7.46
CA ALA A 226 -36.34 -8.13 -6.56
C ALA A 226 -37.34 -9.27 -6.37
N THR A 227 -37.78 -9.51 -5.13
CA THR A 227 -38.78 -10.54 -4.82
C THR A 227 -40.21 -10.03 -4.97
N GLN A 228 -40.43 -8.72 -4.81
CA GLN A 228 -41.72 -8.07 -5.05
C GLN A 228 -41.53 -6.70 -5.72
N CYS A 229 -42.53 -6.29 -6.49
CA CYS A 229 -42.55 -4.97 -7.11
C CYS A 229 -42.73 -3.86 -6.06
N HIS A 230 -41.97 -2.78 -6.17
CA HIS A 230 -42.07 -1.66 -5.23
C HIS A 230 -43.36 -0.82 -5.39
N ALA A 231 -43.98 -0.85 -6.58
CA ALA A 231 -45.19 -0.07 -6.88
C ALA A 231 -46.47 -0.87 -6.60
N CYS A 232 -46.65 -2.02 -7.24
CA CYS A 232 -47.88 -2.82 -7.12
C CYS A 232 -47.82 -3.91 -6.03
N LYS A 233 -46.67 -4.10 -5.36
CA LYS A 233 -46.42 -5.15 -4.36
C LYS A 233 -46.64 -6.60 -4.84
N LYS A 234 -46.92 -6.81 -6.13
CA LYS A 234 -47.04 -8.15 -6.72
C LYS A 234 -45.71 -8.87 -6.64
N GLU A 235 -45.77 -10.14 -6.26
CA GLU A 235 -44.59 -11.01 -6.20
C GLU A 235 -44.03 -11.28 -7.59
N VAL A 236 -42.71 -11.30 -7.70
CA VAL A 236 -42.02 -11.66 -8.94
C VAL A 236 -41.94 -13.18 -9.01
N ALA A 237 -42.44 -13.78 -10.09
CA ALA A 237 -42.52 -15.23 -10.23
C ALA A 237 -41.13 -15.90 -10.16
N ALA A 238 -40.15 -15.37 -10.92
CA ALA A 238 -38.80 -15.91 -11.03
C ALA A 238 -37.73 -14.82 -10.76
N PRO A 239 -37.47 -14.45 -9.49
CA PRO A 239 -36.42 -13.49 -9.17
C PRO A 239 -35.04 -14.10 -9.46
N ARG A 240 -34.13 -13.33 -10.07
CA ARG A 240 -32.75 -13.77 -10.31
C ARG A 240 -31.94 -13.76 -9.01
N ALA A 241 -31.02 -14.71 -8.85
CA ALA A 241 -30.16 -14.77 -7.67
C ALA A 241 -29.20 -13.56 -7.59
N VAL A 242 -28.84 -13.14 -6.38
CA VAL A 242 -27.91 -12.02 -6.16
C VAL A 242 -26.46 -12.53 -6.05
N GLY A 243 -25.57 -11.93 -6.84
CA GLY A 243 -24.13 -12.21 -6.82
C GLY A 243 -23.38 -11.54 -5.68
N VAL A 244 -22.10 -11.90 -5.54
CA VAL A 244 -21.19 -11.41 -4.48
C VAL A 244 -21.03 -9.88 -4.50
N PHE A 245 -21.14 -9.25 -5.67
CA PHE A 245 -21.04 -7.80 -5.83
C PHE A 245 -22.40 -7.08 -5.82
N GLY A 246 -23.47 -7.78 -5.44
CA GLY A 246 -24.84 -7.27 -5.45
C GLY A 246 -25.42 -7.10 -6.86
N THR A 247 -24.90 -7.82 -7.86
CA THR A 247 -25.38 -7.84 -9.24
C THR A 247 -26.30 -9.04 -9.46
N PRO A 248 -27.26 -9.00 -10.40
CA PRO A 248 -28.08 -10.17 -10.71
C PRO A 248 -27.22 -11.25 -11.39
N LYS A 249 -27.37 -12.50 -10.96
CA LYS A 249 -26.91 -13.70 -11.70
C LYS A 249 -27.91 -14.04 -12.80
N GLN A 250 -27.52 -14.93 -13.72
CA GLN A 250 -28.45 -15.47 -14.72
C GLN A 250 -29.41 -16.48 -14.09
N ASP A 251 -28.95 -17.21 -13.08
CA ASP A 251 -29.72 -18.23 -12.37
C ASP A 251 -30.95 -17.66 -11.65
N VAL A 252 -32.05 -18.41 -11.68
CA VAL A 252 -33.25 -18.13 -10.89
C VAL A 252 -32.98 -18.46 -9.42
N CYS A 253 -33.56 -17.69 -8.52
CA CYS A 253 -33.48 -17.98 -7.11
C CYS A 253 -34.43 -19.10 -6.71
N GLU A 254 -33.85 -20.19 -6.20
CA GLU A 254 -34.59 -21.34 -5.66
C GLU A 254 -35.21 -21.06 -4.29
N ASP A 255 -34.54 -20.26 -3.45
CA ASP A 255 -34.96 -19.97 -2.07
C ASP A 255 -35.04 -18.45 -1.80
N ARG A 256 -36.28 -17.94 -1.77
CA ARG A 256 -36.59 -16.54 -1.50
C ARG A 256 -36.20 -16.09 -0.09
N ALA A 257 -36.27 -16.98 0.91
CA ALA A 257 -35.90 -16.64 2.28
C ALA A 257 -34.39 -16.45 2.40
N ARG A 258 -33.60 -17.31 1.74
CA ARG A 258 -32.15 -17.14 1.65
C ARG A 258 -31.76 -15.90 0.84
N GLN A 259 -32.45 -15.62 -0.27
CA GLN A 259 -32.22 -14.42 -1.07
C GLN A 259 -32.43 -13.14 -0.26
N ARG A 260 -33.44 -13.10 0.62
CA ARG A 260 -33.67 -11.97 1.53
C ARG A 260 -32.41 -11.62 2.33
N PHE A 261 -31.76 -12.62 2.93
CA PHE A 261 -30.56 -12.41 3.72
C PHE A 261 -29.35 -12.01 2.85
N ASP A 262 -29.24 -12.59 1.65
CA ASP A 262 -28.18 -12.21 0.72
C ASP A 262 -28.33 -10.77 0.22
N LEU A 263 -29.55 -10.31 -0.05
CA LEU A 263 -29.81 -8.91 -0.41
C LEU A 263 -29.40 -7.97 0.73
N ILE A 264 -29.78 -8.27 1.97
CA ILE A 264 -29.40 -7.50 3.16
C ILE A 264 -27.86 -7.46 3.30
N GLY A 265 -27.18 -8.61 3.18
CA GLY A 265 -25.72 -8.69 3.24
C GLY A 265 -25.00 -7.88 2.15
N ARG A 266 -25.68 -7.59 1.04
CA ARG A 266 -25.17 -6.73 -0.06
C ARG A 266 -25.72 -5.30 -0.01
N LYS A 267 -26.31 -4.87 1.12
CA LYS A 267 -26.97 -3.57 1.29
C LYS A 267 -28.05 -3.27 0.26
N ARG A 268 -28.86 -4.26 -0.05
CA ARG A 268 -30.05 -4.09 -0.86
C ARG A 268 -31.29 -4.30 -0.01
N CYS A 269 -32.38 -3.64 -0.40
CA CYS A 269 -33.67 -3.88 0.21
C CYS A 269 -34.04 -5.36 0.07
N PRO A 270 -34.54 -6.01 1.13
CA PRO A 270 -34.95 -7.41 1.09
C PRO A 270 -36.08 -7.72 0.09
N VAL A 271 -36.81 -6.69 -0.36
CA VAL A 271 -38.01 -6.83 -1.21
C VAL A 271 -37.76 -6.28 -2.62
N CYS A 272 -37.61 -4.95 -2.74
CA CYS A 272 -37.45 -4.30 -4.05
C CYS A 272 -36.02 -4.29 -4.58
N ALA A 273 -35.06 -4.80 -3.80
CA ALA A 273 -33.64 -4.86 -4.15
C ALA A 273 -32.92 -3.52 -4.45
N THR A 274 -33.56 -2.38 -4.17
CA THR A 274 -32.92 -1.05 -4.22
C THR A 274 -31.74 -0.97 -3.23
N ARG A 275 -30.65 -0.28 -3.61
CA ARG A 275 -29.47 -0.09 -2.75
C ARG A 275 -29.78 0.80 -1.55
N LEU A 276 -29.33 0.38 -0.38
CA LEU A 276 -29.47 1.08 0.89
C LEU A 276 -28.26 1.99 1.14
N LYS A 277 -28.50 3.31 1.15
CA LYS A 277 -27.42 4.32 1.27
C LYS A 277 -26.90 4.45 2.70
N ARG A 278 -27.76 4.32 3.71
CA ARG A 278 -27.38 4.55 5.11
C ARG A 278 -26.67 3.32 5.71
N ARG A 279 -25.81 3.55 6.70
CA ARG A 279 -25.11 2.50 7.47
C ARG A 279 -25.80 2.25 8.81
N LEU A 280 -27.11 2.03 8.76
CA LEU A 280 -27.95 1.79 9.94
C LEU A 280 -28.54 0.39 9.85
N VAL A 281 -28.63 -0.29 11.00
CA VAL A 281 -29.25 -1.62 11.09
C VAL A 281 -30.70 -1.50 10.66
N GLN A 282 -31.47 -0.63 11.29
CA GLN A 282 -32.81 -0.27 10.85
C GLN A 282 -32.76 0.94 9.92
N GLN A 283 -33.22 0.74 8.69
CA GLN A 283 -33.49 1.83 7.77
C GLN A 283 -34.68 1.47 6.88
N PRO A 284 -35.63 2.38 6.66
CA PRO A 284 -36.66 2.20 5.64
C PRO A 284 -36.03 2.32 4.25
N CYS A 285 -36.47 1.49 3.32
CA CYS A 285 -36.10 1.66 1.92
C CYS A 285 -36.70 2.96 1.34
N GLU A 286 -35.91 3.77 0.64
CA GLU A 286 -36.38 5.00 -0.02
C GLU A 286 -37.47 4.74 -1.06
N THR A 287 -37.50 3.55 -1.67
CA THR A 287 -38.46 3.20 -2.74
C THR A 287 -39.71 2.50 -2.20
N CYS A 288 -39.56 1.37 -1.50
CA CYS A 288 -40.70 0.55 -1.09
C CYS A 288 -41.09 0.72 0.39
N LYS A 289 -40.39 1.58 1.15
CA LYS A 289 -40.57 1.84 2.58
C LYS A 289 -40.41 0.62 3.52
N THR A 290 -40.15 -0.57 2.98
CA THR A 290 -39.87 -1.77 3.78
C THR A 290 -38.63 -1.57 4.64
N VAL A 291 -38.74 -1.88 5.92
CA VAL A 291 -37.65 -1.82 6.90
C VAL A 291 -36.76 -3.05 6.76
N THR A 292 -35.43 -2.87 6.83
CA THR A 292 -34.43 -3.93 6.74
C THR A 292 -34.57 -5.02 7.81
N PHE A 293 -34.54 -4.62 9.09
CA PHE A 293 -34.73 -5.48 10.24
C PHE A 293 -35.87 -4.94 11.09
N ALA A 294 -37.06 -5.52 10.97
CA ALA A 294 -38.23 -5.06 11.72
C ALA A 294 -38.15 -5.39 13.22
N SER A 295 -37.45 -6.47 13.58
CA SER A 295 -37.34 -6.94 14.97
C SER A 295 -35.95 -7.49 15.27
N GLU A 296 -35.63 -7.61 16.57
CA GLU A 296 -34.40 -8.25 17.02
C GLU A 296 -34.33 -9.73 16.59
N ALA A 297 -35.46 -10.43 16.57
CA ALA A 297 -35.54 -11.81 16.09
C ALA A 297 -35.07 -11.94 14.64
N GLN A 298 -35.52 -11.05 13.74
CA GLN A 298 -35.06 -11.04 12.34
C GLN A 298 -33.56 -10.75 12.20
N PHE A 299 -33.02 -9.89 13.06
CA PHE A 299 -31.60 -9.60 13.10
C PHE A 299 -30.78 -10.79 13.59
N ARG A 300 -31.25 -11.52 14.62
CA ARG A 300 -30.61 -12.76 15.10
C ARG A 300 -30.65 -13.85 14.02
N SER A 301 -31.79 -14.07 13.36
CA SER A 301 -31.89 -15.03 12.26
C SER A 301 -30.92 -14.71 11.11
N TYR A 302 -30.68 -13.43 10.81
CA TYR A 302 -29.65 -13.04 9.83
C TYR A 302 -28.23 -13.38 10.30
N LEU A 303 -27.91 -13.16 11.58
CA LEU A 303 -26.60 -13.53 12.13
C LEU A 303 -26.39 -15.05 12.13
N ASP A 304 -27.43 -15.83 12.40
CA ASP A 304 -27.37 -17.29 12.38
C ASP A 304 -27.20 -17.80 10.93
N ALA A 305 -27.93 -17.23 9.98
CA ALA A 305 -27.75 -17.51 8.55
C ALA A 305 -26.35 -17.13 8.03
N LEU A 306 -25.69 -16.15 8.64
CA LEU A 306 -24.30 -15.82 8.34
C LEU A 306 -23.31 -16.78 9.03
N ALA A 307 -23.61 -17.21 10.26
CA ALA A 307 -22.78 -18.13 11.04
C ALA A 307 -22.67 -19.51 10.38
N THR A 308 -23.72 -19.99 9.70
CA THR A 308 -23.67 -21.27 8.95
C THR A 308 -22.65 -21.27 7.80
N ARG A 309 -22.25 -20.08 7.30
CA ARG A 309 -21.21 -19.93 6.26
C ARG A 309 -19.79 -19.95 6.82
N LEU A 310 -19.64 -19.72 8.13
CA LEU A 310 -18.34 -19.68 8.79
C LEU A 310 -17.52 -20.97 8.64
N PRO A 311 -18.03 -22.19 8.93
CA PRO A 311 -17.22 -23.41 8.85
C PRO A 311 -16.70 -23.66 7.43
N LYS A 312 -17.57 -23.53 6.42
CA LYS A 312 -17.17 -23.65 5.00
C LYS A 312 -16.10 -22.60 4.63
N THR A 313 -16.23 -21.38 5.14
CA THR A 313 -15.26 -20.31 4.87
C THR A 313 -13.91 -20.57 5.53
N LEU A 314 -13.90 -21.12 6.75
CA LEU A 314 -12.67 -21.49 7.46
C LEU A 314 -11.92 -22.62 6.75
N VAL A 315 -12.63 -23.65 6.28
CA VAL A 315 -12.02 -24.76 5.53
C VAL A 315 -11.39 -24.27 4.22
N ILE A 316 -12.11 -23.46 3.44
CA ILE A 316 -11.56 -22.89 2.19
C ILE A 316 -10.37 -21.96 2.50
N SER A 317 -10.46 -21.19 3.58
CA SER A 317 -9.35 -20.32 4.02
C SER A 317 -8.12 -21.13 4.41
N LEU A 318 -8.30 -22.27 5.09
CA LEU A 318 -7.24 -23.20 5.50
C LEU A 318 -6.53 -23.80 4.28
N VAL A 319 -7.30 -24.25 3.28
CA VAL A 319 -6.77 -24.79 2.03
C VAL A 319 -5.96 -23.71 1.28
N LEU A 320 -6.49 -22.49 1.19
CA LEU A 320 -5.79 -21.39 0.53
C LEU A 320 -4.50 -21.00 1.27
N SER A 321 -4.50 -21.00 2.61
CA SER A 321 -3.29 -20.71 3.40
C SER A 321 -2.20 -21.78 3.33
N ALA A 322 -2.51 -22.98 2.85
CA ALA A 322 -1.49 -24.00 2.62
C ALA A 322 -0.50 -23.60 1.51
N ILE A 323 -0.88 -22.64 0.64
CA ILE A 323 -0.01 -22.07 -0.40
C ILE A 323 0.70 -20.83 0.18
N PRO A 324 2.01 -20.89 0.48
CA PRO A 324 2.72 -19.76 1.06
C PRO A 324 2.69 -18.54 0.14
N ILE A 325 2.56 -17.34 0.72
CA ILE A 325 2.58 -16.03 0.04
C ILE A 325 1.39 -15.80 -0.92
N VAL A 326 1.22 -16.65 -1.94
CA VAL A 326 0.17 -16.54 -2.97
C VAL A 326 -1.23 -16.75 -2.38
N GLY A 327 -1.38 -17.67 -1.42
CA GLY A 327 -2.67 -18.03 -0.82
C GLY A 327 -3.31 -16.94 0.05
N VAL A 328 -2.51 -16.00 0.55
CA VAL A 328 -2.96 -14.95 1.49
C VAL A 328 -3.97 -14.02 0.83
N ILE A 329 -3.65 -13.52 -0.37
CA ILE A 329 -4.51 -12.57 -1.09
C ILE A 329 -5.90 -13.17 -1.42
N PRO A 330 -6.01 -14.32 -2.12
CA PRO A 330 -7.30 -14.91 -2.45
C PRO A 330 -8.06 -15.36 -1.19
N GLY A 331 -7.37 -15.88 -0.17
CA GLY A 331 -8.00 -16.24 1.11
C GLY A 331 -8.61 -15.03 1.81
N VAL A 332 -7.87 -13.91 1.88
CA VAL A 332 -8.36 -12.65 2.45
C VAL A 332 -9.53 -12.08 1.67
N LEU A 333 -9.47 -12.10 0.34
CA LEU A 333 -10.57 -11.67 -0.51
C LEU A 333 -11.82 -12.54 -0.30
N TYR A 334 -11.65 -13.86 -0.24
CA TYR A 334 -12.73 -14.82 -0.11
C TYR A 334 -13.54 -14.62 1.18
N TYR A 335 -12.90 -14.63 2.36
CA TYR A 335 -13.63 -14.47 3.62
C TYR A 335 -14.21 -13.04 3.75
N ARG A 336 -13.54 -12.03 3.18
CA ARG A 336 -14.07 -10.66 3.20
C ARG A 336 -15.33 -10.52 2.38
N LEU A 337 -15.35 -11.08 1.17
CA LEU A 337 -16.49 -11.03 0.27
C LEU A 337 -17.66 -11.89 0.76
N THR A 338 -17.36 -13.01 1.42
CA THR A 338 -18.39 -13.97 1.87
C THR A 338 -19.02 -13.58 3.22
N LEU A 339 -18.21 -13.18 4.22
CA LEU A 339 -18.67 -12.93 5.58
C LEU A 339 -18.63 -11.45 5.97
N ILE A 340 -17.48 -10.79 5.79
CA ILE A 340 -17.25 -9.47 6.39
C ILE A 340 -18.01 -8.37 5.66
N SER A 341 -18.22 -8.48 4.34
CA SER A 341 -18.96 -7.49 3.56
C SER A 341 -20.35 -7.21 4.14
N GLY A 342 -21.06 -8.26 4.56
CA GLY A 342 -22.39 -8.18 5.16
C GLY A 342 -22.39 -7.55 6.56
N LEU A 343 -21.36 -7.79 7.37
CA LEU A 343 -21.24 -7.19 8.71
C LEU A 343 -20.78 -5.73 8.64
N ARG A 344 -19.71 -5.47 7.87
CA ARG A 344 -19.06 -4.15 7.74
C ARG A 344 -19.99 -3.12 7.11
N GLY A 345 -20.93 -3.54 6.27
CA GLY A 345 -21.89 -2.64 5.64
C GLY A 345 -22.64 -1.77 6.65
N TYR A 346 -22.98 -2.32 7.80
CA TYR A 346 -23.80 -1.67 8.82
C TYR A 346 -22.99 -1.02 9.96
N VAL A 347 -21.64 -1.03 9.87
CA VAL A 347 -20.77 -0.41 10.88
C VAL A 347 -20.38 1.02 10.44
N PRO A 348 -20.56 2.05 11.30
CA PRO A 348 -20.19 3.42 10.99
C PRO A 348 -18.66 3.63 10.96
N PRO A 349 -18.16 4.64 10.22
CA PRO A 349 -16.73 4.84 9.99
C PRO A 349 -15.92 5.07 11.27
N VAL A 350 -16.47 5.77 12.28
CA VAL A 350 -15.76 6.10 13.53
C VAL A 350 -15.41 4.85 14.36
N ARG A 351 -16.38 3.99 14.65
CA ARG A 351 -16.10 2.69 15.30
C ARG A 351 -15.35 1.73 14.38
N GLY A 352 -15.56 1.85 13.07
CA GLY A 352 -14.75 1.19 12.07
C GLY A 352 -13.26 1.55 12.16
N CYS A 353 -12.89 2.73 12.67
CA CYS A 353 -11.50 3.13 12.87
C CYS A 353 -10.82 2.28 13.96
N VAL A 354 -11.43 2.18 15.14
CA VAL A 354 -10.91 1.36 16.25
C VAL A 354 -10.79 -0.11 15.84
N SER A 355 -11.84 -0.67 15.23
CA SER A 355 -11.79 -2.06 14.74
C SER A 355 -10.75 -2.26 13.64
N LYS A 356 -10.47 -1.24 12.81
CA LYS A 356 -9.41 -1.31 11.78
C LYS A 356 -8.02 -1.29 12.39
N VAL A 357 -7.77 -0.43 13.37
CA VAL A 357 -6.48 -0.35 14.07
C VAL A 357 -6.20 -1.65 14.82
N LEU A 358 -7.18 -2.17 15.57
CA LEU A 358 -7.04 -3.47 16.24
C LEU A 358 -6.75 -4.61 15.24
N LEU A 359 -7.49 -4.66 14.13
CA LEU A 359 -7.24 -5.64 13.07
C LEU A 359 -5.93 -5.40 12.33
N PHE A 360 -5.38 -4.19 12.32
CA PHE A 360 -4.07 -3.91 11.73
C PHE A 360 -2.97 -4.59 12.55
N PHE A 361 -2.96 -4.40 13.87
CA PHE A 361 -2.01 -5.07 14.76
C PHE A 361 -2.15 -6.59 14.74
N ILE A 362 -3.37 -7.11 14.84
CA ILE A 362 -3.61 -8.57 14.78
C ILE A 362 -3.08 -9.16 13.47
N ARG A 363 -3.31 -8.50 12.33
CA ARG A 363 -2.82 -8.99 11.03
C ARG A 363 -1.31 -8.93 10.92
N TRP A 364 -0.70 -7.86 11.42
CA TRP A 364 0.76 -7.74 11.44
C TRP A 364 1.41 -8.88 12.23
N ILE A 365 0.88 -9.15 13.42
CA ILE A 365 1.32 -10.29 14.24
C ILE A 365 1.12 -11.59 13.46
N LEU A 366 -0.08 -11.86 12.94
CA LEU A 366 -0.37 -13.12 12.24
C LEU A 366 0.45 -13.32 10.96
N VAL A 367 0.76 -12.26 10.21
CA VAL A 367 1.64 -12.33 9.03
C VAL A 367 3.08 -12.61 9.44
N ALA A 368 3.55 -12.06 10.55
CA ALA A 368 4.89 -12.36 11.07
C ALA A 368 5.04 -13.85 11.48
N LEU A 369 3.95 -14.54 11.80
CA LEU A 369 3.94 -16.00 12.07
C LEU A 369 3.92 -16.86 10.80
N GLN A 370 3.74 -16.27 9.62
CA GLN A 370 3.64 -17.00 8.36
C GLN A 370 4.89 -17.83 7.97
N PRO A 371 6.14 -17.42 8.29
CA PRO A 371 7.33 -18.21 7.98
C PRO A 371 7.40 -19.55 8.71
N ILE A 372 6.66 -19.73 9.81
CA ILE A 372 6.69 -20.96 10.58
C ILE A 372 5.75 -21.99 9.91
N PRO A 373 6.26 -23.14 9.44
CA PRO A 373 5.42 -24.17 8.82
C PRO A 373 4.35 -24.65 9.82
N ILE A 374 3.18 -25.05 9.31
CA ILE A 374 1.94 -25.35 10.08
C ILE A 374 1.27 -24.10 10.67
N LEU A 375 2.00 -23.22 11.37
CA LEU A 375 1.43 -21.96 11.87
C LEU A 375 1.00 -21.04 10.71
N GLY A 376 1.78 -21.01 9.63
CA GLY A 376 1.43 -20.33 8.38
C GLY A 376 0.09 -20.76 7.79
N ALA A 377 -0.26 -22.05 7.89
CA ALA A 377 -1.54 -22.57 7.43
C ALA A 377 -2.72 -22.12 8.33
N LEU A 378 -2.47 -21.77 9.60
CA LEU A 378 -3.53 -21.28 10.49
C LEU A 378 -3.74 -19.76 10.38
N VAL A 379 -2.84 -19.02 9.74
CA VAL A 379 -2.89 -17.55 9.63
C VAL A 379 -4.20 -17.05 9.05
N ILE A 380 -4.62 -17.53 7.87
CA ILE A 380 -5.83 -17.03 7.21
C ILE A 380 -7.11 -17.43 7.98
N PRO A 381 -7.29 -18.69 8.43
CA PRO A 381 -8.39 -19.06 9.32
C PRO A 381 -8.48 -18.18 10.57
N LEU A 382 -7.37 -17.90 11.24
CA LEU A 382 -7.30 -17.02 12.41
C LEU A 382 -7.66 -15.56 12.06
N MET A 383 -7.17 -15.05 10.93
CA MET A 383 -7.57 -13.73 10.42
C MET A 383 -9.07 -13.64 10.11
N CYS A 384 -9.64 -14.70 9.54
CA CYS A 384 -11.07 -14.81 9.26
C CYS A 384 -11.89 -14.79 10.55
N LEU A 385 -11.54 -15.64 11.52
CA LEU A 385 -12.25 -15.77 12.79
C LEU A 385 -12.16 -14.48 13.61
N SER A 386 -10.97 -13.92 13.80
CA SER A 386 -10.77 -12.66 14.53
C SER A 386 -11.55 -11.51 13.89
N SER A 387 -11.49 -11.37 12.56
CA SER A 387 -12.25 -10.36 11.84
C SER A 387 -13.77 -10.56 12.00
N TYR A 388 -14.25 -11.79 11.85
CA TYR A 388 -15.68 -12.11 12.02
C TYR A 388 -16.18 -11.76 13.42
N LEU A 389 -15.47 -12.18 14.47
CA LEU A 389 -15.85 -11.93 15.86
C LEU A 389 -15.86 -10.43 16.19
N ILE A 390 -14.83 -9.68 15.76
CA ILE A 390 -14.74 -8.23 16.02
C ILE A 390 -15.90 -7.50 15.32
N TYR A 391 -16.15 -7.78 14.04
CA TYR A 391 -17.25 -7.13 13.31
C TYR A 391 -18.64 -7.58 13.80
N LYS A 392 -18.81 -8.85 14.19
CA LYS A 392 -20.06 -9.36 14.80
C LYS A 392 -20.35 -8.63 16.11
N ARG A 393 -19.39 -8.53 17.02
CA ARG A 393 -19.54 -7.81 18.30
C ARG A 393 -19.86 -6.33 18.09
N ALA A 394 -19.15 -5.67 17.17
CA ALA A 394 -19.40 -4.28 16.83
C ALA A 394 -20.82 -4.05 16.28
N LEU A 395 -21.31 -4.98 15.43
CA LEU A 395 -22.64 -4.91 14.85
C LEU A 395 -23.75 -5.20 15.87
N VAL A 396 -23.61 -6.23 16.70
CA VAL A 396 -24.57 -6.57 17.76
C VAL A 396 -24.72 -5.41 18.76
N GLY A 397 -23.60 -4.82 19.19
CA GLY A 397 -23.60 -3.65 20.07
C GLY A 397 -24.25 -2.41 19.44
N ARG A 398 -24.33 -2.34 18.11
CA ARG A 398 -25.06 -1.28 17.38
C ARG A 398 -26.53 -1.62 17.20
N ALA A 399 -26.85 -2.85 16.81
CA ALA A 399 -28.22 -3.31 16.66
C ALA A 399 -29.00 -3.10 17.97
N ARG A 400 -28.40 -3.40 19.13
CA ARG A 400 -29.03 -3.12 20.43
C ARG A 400 -29.37 -1.64 20.64
N LYS A 401 -28.54 -0.71 20.15
CA LYS A 401 -28.81 0.74 20.26
C LYS A 401 -29.85 1.21 19.25
N ASP A 402 -29.74 0.76 18.01
CA ASP A 402 -30.64 1.17 16.93
C ASP A 402 -32.05 0.58 17.10
N LEU A 403 -32.16 -0.67 17.55
CA LEU A 403 -33.44 -1.34 17.80
C LEU A 403 -34.18 -0.75 19.02
N VAL A 404 -33.45 -0.39 20.09
CA VAL A 404 -34.04 0.25 21.29
C VAL A 404 -34.51 1.67 21.00
N ALA A 405 -33.78 2.42 20.17
CA ALA A 405 -34.15 3.78 19.78
C ALA A 405 -35.35 3.85 18.81
N ALA A 406 -35.79 2.72 18.24
CA ALA A 406 -36.96 2.65 17.37
C ALA A 406 -38.23 2.17 18.09
N THR A 407 -38.09 1.64 19.32
CA THR A 407 -39.20 1.25 20.20
C THR A 407 -39.57 2.33 21.21
N ALA A 408 -38.73 3.37 21.35
CA ALA A 408 -39.03 4.61 22.07
C ALA A 408 -39.48 5.67 21.06
#